data_AF-A0A0R0LWX4-F1
#
_entry.id   AF-A0A0R0LWX4-F1
#
_cell.length_a   1.000
_cell.length_b   1.000
_cell.length_c   1.000
_cell.angle_alpha   90.00
_cell.angle_beta   90.00
_cell.angle_gamma   90.00
#
_symmetry.space_group_name_H-M   'P 1'
#
loop_
_entity.id
_entity.type
_entity.pdbx_description
1 polymer ?
#
loop_
_entity_poly.entity_id
_entity_poly.type
_entity_poly.pdbx_seq_one_letter_code
_entity_poly.pdbx_strand_id
1 'polypeptide(L)'
;IQKELISLRYPSTDSYFYIKQLANIKQSNFALIDQYHEEIKTTCKKWGACKSASSDQIAEKINETFINNLHYLTEIEMNRSNNKTLKEILLAIKTTERTLIRSASQITTQRQQTNFNTNTNKSNENNFNNKKYCKYHKTHFHDTKDCNFLKAQQQNRNPTDKNLAINDAKSNKNDLI
;
A
#
# COMPACT_ATOMS: atom_id res chain seq x y z
N ILE A 1 46.05 -21.08 -9.56
CA ILE A 1 44.83 -20.97 -10.40
C ILE A 1 43.60 -20.44 -9.65
N GLN A 2 42.78 -21.22 -8.92
CA GLN A 2 41.49 -20.69 -8.39
C GLN A 2 41.66 -19.50 -7.42
N LYS A 3 42.58 -19.59 -6.44
CA LYS A 3 42.89 -18.47 -5.52
C LYS A 3 43.43 -17.23 -6.24
N GLU A 4 44.22 -17.47 -7.28
CA GLU A 4 44.88 -16.46 -8.11
C GLU A 4 43.85 -15.69 -8.97
N LEU A 5 42.91 -16.41 -9.57
CA LEU A 5 41.77 -15.84 -10.29
C LEU A 5 40.85 -15.02 -9.38
N ILE A 6 40.64 -15.50 -8.15
CA ILE A 6 39.87 -14.75 -7.13
C ILE A 6 40.61 -13.46 -6.76
N SER A 7 41.92 -13.51 -6.53
CA SER A 7 42.72 -12.32 -6.19
C SER A 7 42.78 -11.29 -7.33
N LEU A 8 42.72 -11.75 -8.59
CA LEU A 8 42.68 -10.86 -9.76
C LEU A 8 41.33 -10.13 -9.87
N ARG A 9 40.24 -10.82 -9.51
CA ARG A 9 38.86 -10.29 -9.55
C ARG A 9 38.52 -9.43 -8.33
N TYR A 10 39.13 -9.73 -7.17
CA TYR A 10 38.87 -9.10 -5.89
C TYR A 10 40.20 -8.72 -5.23
N PRO A 11 40.87 -7.66 -5.72
CA PRO A 11 42.15 -7.24 -5.17
C PRO A 11 42.00 -6.72 -3.74
N SER A 12 43.07 -6.83 -2.95
CA SER A 12 43.05 -6.46 -1.53
C SER A 12 42.75 -4.97 -1.28
N THR A 13 43.09 -4.12 -2.25
CA THR A 13 42.80 -2.67 -2.29
C THR A 13 41.31 -2.37 -2.20
N ASP A 14 40.46 -3.26 -2.71
CA ASP A 14 39.01 -3.04 -2.82
C ASP A 14 38.27 -3.42 -1.54
N SER A 15 38.97 -3.95 -0.54
CA SER A 15 38.34 -4.35 0.73
C SER A 15 37.55 -3.21 1.38
N TYR A 16 38.08 -1.98 1.34
CA TYR A 16 37.38 -0.81 1.89
C TYR A 16 36.14 -0.41 1.08
N PHE A 17 36.17 -0.60 -0.24
CA PHE A 17 35.01 -0.38 -1.10
C PHE A 17 33.85 -1.31 -0.72
N TYR A 18 34.14 -2.59 -0.45
CA TYR A 18 33.10 -3.52 0.01
C TYR A 18 32.61 -3.24 1.43
N ILE A 19 33.47 -2.76 2.34
CA ILE A 19 33.01 -2.28 3.66
C ILE A 19 32.02 -1.11 3.51
N LYS A 20 32.30 -0.14 2.63
CA LYS A 20 31.36 0.95 2.34
C LYS A 20 30.03 0.44 1.76
N GLN A 21 30.07 -0.56 0.88
CA GLN A 21 28.85 -1.19 0.38
C GLN A 21 28.06 -1.86 1.50
N LEU A 22 28.71 -2.63 2.38
CA LEU A 22 28.04 -3.26 3.53
C LEU A 22 27.36 -2.22 4.43
N ALA A 23 27.98 -1.07 4.67
CA ALA A 23 27.38 0.01 5.47
C ALA A 23 26.11 0.61 4.84
N ASN A 24 26.02 0.57 3.50
CA ASN A 24 24.91 1.15 2.74
C ASN A 24 23.77 0.15 2.47
N ILE A 25 23.98 -1.15 2.70
CA ILE A 25 22.92 -2.16 2.61
C ILE A 25 21.99 -1.99 3.82
N LYS A 26 20.81 -1.41 3.61
CA LYS A 26 19.76 -1.27 4.63
C LYS A 26 18.59 -2.20 4.30
N GLN A 27 17.94 -2.76 5.32
CA GLN A 27 16.76 -3.63 5.11
C GLN A 27 15.68 -2.95 4.26
N SER A 28 15.46 -1.64 4.45
CA SER A 28 14.49 -0.83 3.70
C SER A 28 14.73 -0.74 2.19
N ASN A 29 15.92 -1.12 1.71
CA ASN A 29 16.25 -1.10 0.29
C ASN A 29 15.66 -2.31 -0.47
N PHE A 30 15.06 -3.27 0.25
CA PHE A 30 14.59 -4.54 -0.29
C PHE A 30 13.12 -4.78 0.05
N ALA A 31 12.42 -5.47 -0.86
CA ALA A 31 11.02 -5.83 -0.65
C ALA A 31 10.87 -7.06 0.25
N LEU A 32 11.82 -7.99 0.18
CA LEU A 32 11.82 -9.25 0.93
C LEU A 32 13.11 -9.42 1.73
N ILE A 33 13.00 -10.03 2.91
CA ILE A 33 14.14 -10.28 3.80
C ILE A 33 15.21 -11.17 3.17
N ASP A 34 14.82 -12.08 2.27
CA ASP A 34 15.75 -12.92 1.54
C ASP A 34 16.64 -12.14 0.57
N GLN A 35 16.09 -11.10 -0.07
CA GLN A 35 16.87 -10.25 -0.96
C GLN A 35 17.91 -9.46 -0.17
N TYR A 36 17.51 -8.90 0.97
CA TYR A 36 18.39 -8.22 1.91
C TYR A 36 19.54 -9.13 2.39
N HIS A 37 19.21 -10.34 2.84
CA HIS A 37 20.19 -11.29 3.34
C HIS A 37 21.16 -11.77 2.26
N GLU A 38 20.69 -12.06 1.04
CA GLU A 38 21.56 -12.49 -0.06
C GLU A 38 22.49 -11.37 -0.54
N GLU A 39 22.06 -10.11 -0.52
CA GLU A 39 22.95 -8.98 -0.86
C GLU A 39 24.09 -8.84 0.14
N ILE A 40 23.79 -8.98 1.45
CA ILE A 40 24.81 -9.01 2.51
C ILE A 40 25.77 -10.18 2.28
N LYS A 41 25.26 -11.40 2.09
CA LYS A 41 26.09 -12.58 1.87
C LYS A 41 27.01 -12.42 0.66
N THR A 42 26.48 -11.89 -0.44
CA THR A 42 27.23 -11.68 -1.67
C THR A 42 28.33 -10.65 -1.47
N THR A 43 28.03 -9.55 -0.78
CA THR A 43 29.01 -8.48 -0.51
C THR A 43 30.07 -8.91 0.52
N CYS A 44 29.69 -9.62 1.58
CA CYS A 44 30.62 -10.20 2.55
C CYS A 44 31.57 -11.23 1.91
N LYS A 45 31.11 -12.02 0.92
CA LYS A 45 31.98 -12.93 0.16
C LYS A 45 33.02 -12.17 -0.67
N LYS A 46 32.63 -11.07 -1.32
CA LYS A 46 33.57 -10.21 -2.09
C LYS A 46 34.59 -9.57 -1.16
N TRP A 47 34.14 -9.02 -0.03
CA TRP A 47 35.02 -8.49 1.02
C TRP A 47 35.98 -9.56 1.57
N GLY A 48 35.46 -10.75 1.87
CA GLY A 48 36.25 -11.87 2.37
C GLY A 48 37.30 -12.33 1.39
N ALA A 49 37.00 -12.32 0.08
CA ALA A 49 37.98 -12.57 -0.98
C ALA A 49 39.12 -11.54 -0.96
N CYS A 50 38.82 -10.25 -0.83
CA CYS A 50 39.84 -9.20 -0.72
C CYS A 50 40.73 -9.33 0.52
N LYS A 51 40.18 -9.81 1.64
CA LYS A 51 40.89 -9.95 2.92
C LYS A 51 41.49 -11.34 3.15
N SER A 52 41.28 -12.29 2.23
CA SER A 52 41.58 -13.71 2.47
C SER A 52 40.97 -14.23 3.78
N ALA A 53 39.75 -13.77 4.09
CA ALA A 53 39.05 -14.12 5.33
C ALA A 53 38.60 -15.59 5.32
N SER A 54 38.56 -16.22 6.49
CA SER A 54 38.02 -17.57 6.67
C SER A 54 36.50 -17.59 6.49
N SER A 55 35.93 -18.79 6.31
CA SER A 55 34.47 -18.99 6.29
C SER A 55 33.79 -18.41 7.53
N ASP A 56 34.44 -18.56 8.69
CA ASP A 56 33.88 -18.18 9.97
C ASP A 56 33.89 -16.65 10.13
N GLN A 57 34.97 -15.99 9.70
CA GLN A 57 35.06 -14.52 9.65
C GLN A 57 34.00 -13.93 8.70
N ILE A 58 33.75 -14.58 7.56
CA ILE A 58 32.70 -14.16 6.64
C ILE A 58 31.32 -14.34 7.28
N ALA A 59 31.08 -15.46 7.95
CA ALA A 59 29.81 -15.74 8.63
C ALA A 59 29.54 -14.76 9.78
N GLU A 60 30.56 -14.45 10.59
CA GLU A 60 30.50 -13.43 11.63
C GLU A 60 30.18 -12.06 11.03
N LYS A 61 30.85 -11.68 9.93
CA LYS A 61 30.58 -10.40 9.27
C LYS A 61 29.18 -10.31 8.68
N ILE A 62 28.65 -11.42 8.16
CA ILE A 62 27.25 -11.52 7.71
C ILE A 62 26.30 -11.26 8.89
N ASN A 63 26.51 -11.94 10.02
CA ASN A 63 25.70 -11.76 11.23
C ASN A 63 25.73 -10.31 11.72
N GLU A 64 26.93 -9.76 11.88
CA GLU A 64 27.15 -8.37 12.32
C GLU A 64 26.42 -7.38 11.39
N THR A 65 26.65 -7.49 10.09
CA THR A 65 26.06 -6.57 9.09
C THR A 65 24.53 -6.69 9.08
N PHE A 66 24.01 -7.91 9.16
CA PHE A 66 22.57 -8.16 9.13
C PHE A 66 21.85 -7.53 10.32
N ILE A 67 22.39 -7.68 11.53
CA ILE A 67 21.81 -7.13 12.76
C ILE A 67 21.95 -5.61 12.77
N ASN A 68 23.13 -5.07 12.47
CA ASN A 68 23.41 -3.63 12.55
C ASN A 68 22.63 -2.80 11.52
N ASN A 69 22.21 -3.40 10.41
CA ASN A 69 21.48 -2.72 9.34
C ASN A 69 20.00 -3.12 9.24
N LEU A 70 19.50 -3.83 10.26
CA LEU A 70 18.07 -4.09 10.39
C LEU A 70 17.32 -2.76 10.55
N HIS A 71 16.11 -2.68 10.01
CA HIS A 71 15.27 -1.51 10.20
C HIS A 71 14.84 -1.43 11.67
N TYR A 72 14.89 -0.25 12.28
CA TYR A 72 14.65 -0.08 13.72
C TYR A 72 13.29 -0.65 14.21
N LEU A 73 12.22 -0.50 13.41
CA LEU A 73 10.92 -1.09 13.75
C LEU A 73 10.96 -2.62 13.76
N THR A 74 11.71 -3.22 12.83
CA THR A 74 11.91 -4.67 12.79
C THR A 74 12.73 -5.11 13.99
N GLU A 75 13.80 -4.39 14.32
CA GLU A 75 14.62 -4.67 15.51
C GLU A 75 13.80 -4.63 16.80
N ILE A 76 12.95 -3.61 16.99
CA ILE A 76 12.05 -3.51 18.15
C ILE A 76 11.11 -4.72 18.22
N GLU A 77 10.50 -5.10 17.10
CA GLU A 77 9.54 -6.22 17.08
C GLU A 77 10.20 -7.58 17.30
N MET A 78 11.41 -7.78 16.75
CA MET A 78 12.18 -8.99 16.97
C MET A 78 12.62 -9.13 18.43
N ASN A 79 13.07 -8.02 19.04
CA ASN A 79 13.39 -7.97 20.46
C ASN A 79 12.16 -8.26 21.34
N ARG A 80 11.00 -7.69 21.00
CA ARG A 80 9.72 -7.96 21.69
C ARG A 80 9.33 -9.43 21.63
N SER A 81 9.62 -10.09 20.51
CA SER A 81 9.34 -11.51 20.29
C SER A 81 10.48 -12.44 20.73
N ASN A 82 11.52 -11.90 21.38
CA ASN A 82 12.72 -12.63 21.83
C ASN A 82 13.48 -13.38 20.72
N ASN A 83 13.43 -12.89 19.48
CA ASN A 83 14.24 -13.39 18.37
C ASN A 83 15.58 -12.64 18.34
N LYS A 84 16.67 -13.30 18.73
CA LYS A 84 17.98 -12.62 18.96
C LYS A 84 19.04 -12.99 17.92
N THR A 85 18.93 -14.17 17.33
CA THR A 85 19.90 -14.65 16.34
C THR A 85 19.44 -14.32 14.92
N LEU A 86 20.40 -14.21 13.99
CA LEU A 86 20.10 -14.03 12.57
C LEU A 86 19.09 -15.09 12.08
N LYS A 87 19.28 -16.34 12.47
CA LYS A 87 18.43 -17.46 12.03
C LYS A 87 16.99 -17.30 12.53
N GLU A 88 16.81 -16.93 13.79
CA GLU A 88 15.48 -16.69 14.38
C GLU A 88 14.78 -15.50 13.70
N ILE A 89 15.48 -14.38 13.57
CA ILE A 89 14.95 -13.16 12.94
C ILE A 89 14.55 -13.44 11.49
N LEU A 90 15.43 -14.10 10.73
CA LEU A 90 15.16 -14.46 9.34
C LEU A 90 13.93 -15.36 9.22
N LEU A 91 13.79 -16.36 10.09
CA LEU A 91 12.64 -17.26 10.09
C LEU A 91 11.34 -16.52 10.45
N ALA A 92 11.38 -15.65 11.46
CA ALA A 92 10.24 -14.88 11.91
C ALA A 92 9.72 -13.96 10.79
N ILE A 93 10.61 -13.16 10.19
CA ILE A 93 10.24 -12.23 9.11
C ILE A 93 9.70 -12.98 7.89
N LYS A 94 10.36 -14.07 7.46
CA LYS A 94 9.86 -14.91 6.35
C LYS A 94 8.46 -15.46 6.60
N THR A 95 8.19 -15.87 7.84
CA THR A 95 6.88 -16.41 8.22
C THR A 95 5.80 -15.33 8.14
N THR A 96 6.12 -14.11 8.58
CA THR A 96 5.25 -12.95 8.43
C THR A 96 5.02 -12.59 6.96
N GLU A 97 6.08 -12.51 6.15
CA GLU A 97 5.99 -12.22 4.70
C GLU A 97 5.09 -13.23 3.98
N ARG A 98 5.29 -14.54 4.21
CA ARG A 98 4.44 -15.59 3.64
C ARG A 98 2.97 -15.45 4.06
N THR A 99 2.74 -15.06 5.32
CA THR A 99 1.38 -14.84 5.84
C THR A 99 0.72 -13.66 5.14
N LEU A 100 1.43 -12.54 4.98
CA LEU A 100 0.94 -11.35 4.27
C LEU A 100 0.62 -11.66 2.80
N ILE A 101 1.50 -12.37 2.10
CA ILE A 101 1.28 -12.78 0.70
C ILE A 101 0.03 -13.66 0.60
N ARG A 102 -0.12 -14.66 1.48
CA ARG A 102 -1.29 -15.53 1.50
C ARG A 102 -2.58 -14.74 1.75
N SER A 103 -2.57 -13.82 2.71
CA SER A 103 -3.72 -12.97 3.03
C SER A 103 -4.09 -12.05 1.86
N ALA A 104 -3.11 -11.45 1.19
CA ALA A 104 -3.35 -10.60 0.01
C ALA A 104 -3.99 -11.38 -1.15
N SER A 105 -3.54 -12.61 -1.40
CA SER A 105 -4.15 -13.50 -2.40
C SER A 105 -5.60 -13.84 -2.07
N GLN A 106 -5.91 -14.12 -0.80
CA GLN A 106 -7.29 -14.43 -0.36
C GLN A 106 -8.23 -13.24 -0.52
N ILE A 107 -7.78 -12.01 -0.20
CA ILE A 107 -8.57 -10.78 -0.38
C ILE A 107 -8.90 -10.56 -1.87
N THR A 108 -7.94 -10.84 -2.76
CA THR A 108 -8.13 -10.68 -4.20
C THR A 108 -9.18 -11.65 -4.73
N THR A 109 -9.13 -12.92 -4.30
CA THR A 109 -10.14 -13.94 -4.68
C THR A 109 -11.53 -13.60 -4.15
N GLN A 110 -11.64 -13.09 -2.91
CA GLN A 110 -12.93 -12.67 -2.35
C GLN A 110 -13.53 -11.47 -3.11
N ARG A 111 -12.71 -10.47 -3.48
CA ARG A 111 -13.17 -9.32 -4.29
C ARG A 111 -13.62 -9.74 -5.70
N GLN A 112 -13.00 -10.76 -6.28
CA GLN A 112 -13.44 -11.32 -7.56
C GLN A 112 -14.78 -12.06 -7.39
N GLN A 113 -14.95 -12.88 -6.34
CA GLN A 113 -16.22 -13.56 -6.09
C GLN A 113 -17.38 -12.59 -5.81
N THR A 114 -17.16 -11.47 -5.11
CA THR A 114 -18.19 -10.43 -4.93
C THR A 114 -18.56 -9.74 -6.25
N ASN A 115 -17.61 -9.58 -7.17
CA ASN A 115 -17.86 -8.96 -8.48
C ASN A 115 -18.47 -9.95 -9.50
N PHE A 116 -18.23 -11.25 -9.37
CA PHE A 116 -18.84 -12.29 -10.19
C PHE A 116 -20.27 -12.65 -9.73
N ASN A 117 -20.57 -12.60 -8.43
CA ASN A 117 -21.91 -12.87 -7.91
C ASN A 117 -22.94 -11.74 -8.11
N THR A 118 -22.53 -10.58 -8.63
CA THR A 118 -23.46 -9.53 -9.09
C THR A 118 -24.00 -9.72 -10.50
N ASN A 119 -23.61 -10.78 -11.24
CA ASN A 119 -23.99 -10.97 -12.64
C ASN A 119 -24.78 -12.25 -12.95
N THR A 120 -25.43 -12.87 -11.96
CA THR A 120 -26.39 -13.96 -12.21
C THR A 120 -27.70 -13.68 -11.48
N ASN A 121 -28.40 -12.65 -11.94
CA ASN A 121 -29.85 -12.47 -11.92
C ASN A 121 -30.20 -11.17 -12.67
N LYS A 122 -29.79 -11.09 -13.94
CA LYS A 122 -30.47 -10.22 -14.91
C LYS A 122 -31.27 -11.12 -15.83
N SER A 123 -32.39 -11.62 -15.30
CA SER A 123 -33.54 -11.89 -16.14
C SER A 123 -33.85 -10.62 -16.94
N ASN A 124 -34.11 -10.81 -18.22
CA ASN A 124 -34.51 -9.78 -19.17
C ASN A 124 -35.57 -8.84 -18.58
N GLU A 125 -35.17 -7.60 -18.28
CA GLU A 125 -36.07 -6.46 -18.35
C GLU A 125 -35.36 -5.37 -19.14
N ASN A 126 -35.55 -5.42 -20.47
CA ASN A 126 -35.50 -4.22 -21.30
C ASN A 126 -36.65 -3.31 -20.88
N ASN A 127 -36.52 -2.64 -19.74
CA ASN A 127 -37.30 -1.45 -19.42
C ASN A 127 -36.32 -0.29 -19.31
N PHE A 128 -35.95 0.27 -20.47
CA PHE A 128 -35.62 1.69 -20.53
C PHE A 128 -36.88 2.45 -20.12
N ASN A 129 -37.10 2.54 -18.81
CA ASN A 129 -38.13 3.36 -18.22
C ASN A 129 -37.88 4.78 -18.72
N ASN A 130 -38.74 5.23 -19.63
CA ASN A 130 -38.97 6.64 -19.90
C ASN A 130 -39.18 7.32 -18.54
N LYS A 131 -38.12 7.89 -17.98
CA LYS A 131 -38.18 8.43 -16.63
C LYS A 131 -39.10 9.64 -16.67
N LYS A 132 -40.31 9.48 -16.16
CA LYS A 132 -41.30 10.55 -16.06
C LYS A 132 -40.69 11.68 -15.24
N TYR A 133 -40.83 12.91 -15.75
CA TYR A 133 -40.37 14.11 -15.05
C TYR A 133 -40.98 14.18 -13.65
N CYS A 134 -40.15 14.30 -12.63
CA CYS A 134 -40.59 14.43 -11.25
C CYS A 134 -40.90 15.90 -10.94
N LYS A 135 -42.15 16.21 -10.59
CA LYS A 135 -42.55 17.58 -10.19
C LYS A 135 -41.80 18.08 -8.93
N TYR A 136 -41.39 17.18 -8.04
CA TYR A 136 -40.72 17.52 -6.79
C TYR A 136 -39.22 17.79 -6.98
N HIS A 137 -38.52 16.94 -7.74
CA HIS A 137 -37.09 17.12 -8.02
C HIS A 137 -36.80 18.04 -9.21
N LYS A 138 -37.80 18.33 -10.05
CA LYS A 138 -37.65 19.03 -11.33
C LYS A 138 -36.64 18.37 -12.27
N THR A 139 -36.51 17.06 -12.17
CA THR A 139 -35.57 16.24 -12.94
C THR A 139 -36.24 14.96 -13.42
N HIS A 140 -35.64 14.34 -14.44
CA HIS A 140 -35.95 12.97 -14.84
C HIS A 140 -35.23 11.94 -13.97
N PHE A 141 -34.35 12.37 -13.06
CA PHE A 141 -33.73 11.50 -12.05
C PHE A 141 -34.61 11.48 -10.81
N HIS A 142 -34.91 10.29 -10.30
CA HIS A 142 -35.85 10.10 -9.19
C HIS A 142 -35.26 9.10 -8.20
N ASP A 143 -34.84 9.59 -7.03
CA ASP A 143 -34.67 8.77 -5.84
C ASP A 143 -36.01 8.76 -5.08
N THR A 144 -36.55 7.56 -4.82
CA THR A 144 -37.85 7.39 -4.18
C THR A 144 -37.86 7.87 -2.74
N LYS A 145 -36.75 7.73 -2.00
CA LYS A 145 -36.68 8.19 -0.61
C LYS A 145 -36.69 9.72 -0.54
N ASP A 146 -35.89 10.34 -1.39
CA ASP A 146 -35.74 11.79 -1.48
C ASP A 146 -37.02 12.45 -2.03
N CYS A 147 -37.71 11.79 -2.96
CA CYS A 147 -39.00 12.27 -3.49
C CYS A 147 -40.08 12.32 -2.41
N ASN A 148 -40.17 11.26 -1.59
CA ASN A 148 -41.16 11.18 -0.52
C ASN A 148 -40.92 12.24 0.54
N PHE A 149 -39.65 12.56 0.82
CA PHE A 149 -39.27 13.65 1.71
C PHE A 149 -39.72 15.01 1.17
N LEU A 150 -39.40 15.34 -0.08
CA LEU A 150 -39.83 16.60 -0.71
C LEU A 150 -41.35 16.71 -0.84
N LYS A 151 -42.03 15.60 -1.11
CA LYS A 151 -43.50 15.54 -1.15
C LYS A 151 -44.10 15.85 0.22
N ALA A 152 -43.58 15.26 1.29
CA ALA A 152 -44.02 15.53 2.66
C ALA A 152 -43.76 16.99 3.05
N GLN A 153 -42.63 17.58 2.64
CA GLN A 153 -42.32 18.98 2.89
C GLN A 153 -43.30 19.94 2.18
N GLN A 154 -43.73 19.61 0.95
CA GLN A 154 -44.67 20.44 0.19
C GLN A 154 -46.12 20.26 0.66
N GLN A 155 -46.50 19.08 1.17
CA GLN A 155 -47.84 18.82 1.72
C GLN A 155 -48.08 19.50 3.08
N ASN A 156 -47.02 19.76 3.85
CA ASN A 156 -47.10 20.46 5.13
C ASN A 156 -46.99 22.00 5.00
N ARG A 157 -46.94 22.55 3.78
CA ARG A 157 -47.01 24.01 3.58
C ARG A 157 -48.48 24.44 3.58
N ASN A 158 -48.90 25.09 4.67
CA ASN A 158 -50.21 25.74 4.78
C ASN A 158 -50.39 26.80 3.67
N PRO A 159 -51.62 27.00 3.13
CA PRO A 159 -51.85 27.92 2.02
C PRO A 159 -51.65 29.41 2.35
N THR A 160 -51.49 29.75 3.64
CA THR A 160 -51.43 31.14 4.12
C THR A 160 -50.12 31.87 3.84
N ASP A 161 -49.05 31.19 3.43
CA ASP A 161 -47.76 31.84 3.14
C ASP A 161 -47.54 32.17 1.64
N LYS A 162 -48.59 32.09 0.81
CA LYS A 162 -48.48 32.43 -0.63
C LYS A 162 -48.63 33.91 -0.97
N ASN A 163 -48.85 34.78 0.03
CA ASN A 163 -49.04 36.23 -0.17
C ASN A 163 -47.97 37.08 0.54
N LEU A 164 -46.70 36.68 0.51
CA LEU A 164 -45.59 37.62 0.70
C LEU A 164 -44.46 37.26 -0.27
N ALA A 165 -43.95 38.30 -0.95
CA ALA A 165 -42.88 38.29 -1.94
C ALA A 165 -43.26 37.89 -3.39
N ILE A 166 -44.29 38.54 -3.95
CA ILE A 166 -44.12 39.14 -5.28
C ILE A 166 -44.04 40.64 -5.03
N ASN A 167 -42.83 41.19 -5.14
CA ASN A 167 -42.49 42.56 -5.55
C ASN A 167 -41.06 42.82 -5.08
N ASP A 168 -40.09 42.57 -5.95
CA ASP A 168 -38.85 43.35 -6.05
C ASP A 168 -38.16 43.00 -7.37
N ALA A 169 -38.85 43.35 -8.45
CA ALA A 169 -38.25 43.52 -9.77
C ALA A 169 -38.87 44.77 -10.39
N LYS A 170 -38.45 45.95 -9.91
CA LYS A 170 -38.35 47.22 -10.66
C LYS A 170 -37.91 48.36 -9.74
N SER A 171 -36.96 49.17 -10.24
CA SER A 171 -36.30 50.34 -9.63
C SER A 171 -35.02 49.95 -8.87
N ASN A 172 -33.80 50.35 -9.25
CA ASN A 172 -33.37 51.62 -9.81
C ASN A 172 -32.21 51.47 -10.81
N LYS A 173 -32.24 52.32 -11.83
CA LYS A 173 -31.11 52.68 -12.69
C LYS A 173 -30.10 53.54 -11.91
N ASN A 174 -28.84 53.45 -12.34
CA ASN A 174 -27.76 54.46 -12.26
C ASN A 174 -27.13 54.75 -10.87
N ASP A 175 -25.86 54.39 -10.66
CA ASP A 175 -24.67 55.26 -10.89
C ASP A 175 -23.39 54.68 -10.21
N LEU A 176 -22.23 55.09 -10.75
CA LEU A 176 -20.82 54.86 -10.36
C LEU A 176 -20.21 53.48 -10.72
N ILE A 177 -19.21 53.33 -11.61
CA ILE A 177 -18.25 54.23 -12.28
C ILE A 177 -18.08 53.76 -13.73
#